data_AF-A0A9W4L6K7-F1
#
_entry.id   AF-A0A9W4L6K7-F1
#
_cell.length_a   1.000
_cell.length_b   1.000
_cell.length_c   1.000
_cell.angle_alpha   90.00
_cell.angle_beta   90.00
_cell.angle_gamma   90.00
#
_symmetry.space_group_name_H-M   'P 1'
#
loop_
_entity.id
_entity.type
_entity.pdbx_description
1 polymer ?
#
loop_
_entity_poly.entity_id
_entity_poly.type
_entity_poly.pdbx_seq_one_letter_code
_entity_poly.pdbx_strand_id
1 'polypeptide(L)'
;MPFEEGIREYQLKPVYPIHQSTLEYNGYVQLEIPKDAVVLYPFLDYLYETWGMENIRLREQDHTILFFIRAGERPLTTKGFFAEDILPFSIKGDIYHEEGHLIFRSSYRKTSLELPIDLLESMAELAEEEGISMSKWVEQKLSSLLK
;
A
#
# COMPACT_ATOMS: atom_id res chain seq x y z
N MET A 1 28.66 -18.00 -1.82
CA MET A 1 27.99 -19.10 -2.53
C MET A 1 27.03 -18.47 -3.53
N PRO A 2 27.16 -18.75 -4.82
CA PRO A 2 26.21 -18.33 -5.86
C PRO A 2 24.81 -18.91 -5.62
N PHE A 3 23.77 -18.17 -6.01
CA PHE A 3 22.36 -18.59 -5.85
C PHE A 3 22.06 -19.94 -6.52
N GLU A 4 22.57 -20.13 -7.74
CA GLU A 4 22.33 -21.35 -8.51
C GLU A 4 22.98 -22.59 -7.86
N GLU A 5 24.16 -22.42 -7.27
CA GLU A 5 24.87 -23.47 -6.51
C GLU A 5 24.07 -23.85 -5.26
N GLY A 6 23.57 -22.84 -4.53
CA GLY A 6 22.72 -23.04 -3.34
C GLY A 6 21.43 -23.80 -3.62
N ILE A 7 20.76 -23.55 -4.76
CA ILE A 7 19.53 -24.25 -5.12
C ILE A 7 19.81 -25.64 -5.71
N ARG A 8 20.78 -25.76 -6.62
CA ARG A 8 21.00 -27.01 -7.37
C ARG A 8 21.76 -28.05 -6.56
N GLU A 9 22.81 -27.64 -5.85
CA GLU A 9 23.69 -28.57 -5.14
C GLU A 9 23.24 -28.78 -3.69
N TYR A 10 22.87 -27.70 -3.01
CA TYR A 10 22.52 -27.73 -1.59
C TYR A 10 21.01 -27.83 -1.33
N GLN A 11 20.17 -27.79 -2.37
CA GLN A 11 18.70 -27.85 -2.28
C GLN A 11 18.13 -26.88 -1.23
N LEU A 12 18.78 -25.73 -1.06
CA LEU A 12 18.36 -24.75 -0.07
C LEU A 12 16.95 -24.24 -0.42
N LYS A 13 16.11 -24.14 0.61
CA LYS A 13 14.75 -23.63 0.49
C LYS A 13 14.69 -22.19 0.99
N PRO A 14 13.84 -21.34 0.41
CA PRO A 14 13.58 -20.01 0.96
C PRO A 14 13.16 -20.10 2.43
N VAL A 15 13.60 -19.14 3.23
CA VAL A 15 13.26 -19.05 4.66
C VAL A 15 11.76 -18.80 4.85
N TYR A 16 11.11 -18.15 3.89
CA TYR A 16 9.68 -17.88 3.84
C TYR A 16 9.17 -17.80 2.39
N PRO A 17 7.86 -18.02 2.15
CA PRO A 17 7.25 -17.75 0.86
C PRO A 17 7.14 -16.23 0.64
N ILE A 18 7.42 -15.78 -0.59
CA ILE A 18 7.28 -14.37 -1.00
C ILE A 18 5.95 -14.08 -1.71
N HIS A 19 5.20 -15.14 -2.03
CA HIS A 19 3.90 -15.06 -2.71
C HIS A 19 2.80 -15.24 -1.66
N GLN A 20 1.84 -14.33 -1.66
CA GLN A 20 0.67 -14.37 -0.78
C GLN A 20 -0.62 -14.16 -1.57
N SER A 21 -1.76 -14.48 -0.96
CA SER A 21 -3.04 -14.12 -1.53
C SER A 21 -3.20 -12.60 -1.62
N THR A 22 -3.77 -12.14 -2.73
CA THR A 22 -4.14 -10.74 -2.91
C THR A 22 -5.16 -10.32 -1.84
N LEU A 23 -4.90 -9.22 -1.15
CA LEU A 23 -5.81 -8.69 -0.14
C LEU A 23 -7.09 -8.14 -0.78
N GLU A 24 -8.25 -8.36 -0.17
CA GLU A 24 -9.55 -7.90 -0.71
C GLU A 24 -9.78 -6.39 -0.49
N TYR A 25 -9.04 -5.78 0.41
CA TYR A 25 -9.10 -4.35 0.71
C TYR A 25 -8.75 -3.49 -0.52
N ASN A 26 -9.43 -2.35 -0.62
CA ASN A 26 -9.22 -1.36 -1.67
C ASN A 26 -8.27 -0.26 -1.21
N GLY A 27 -7.42 0.20 -2.13
CA GLY A 27 -6.50 1.30 -1.90
C GLY A 27 -5.12 0.86 -1.43
N TYR A 28 -4.25 1.85 -1.26
CA TYR A 28 -2.84 1.67 -0.91
C TYR A 28 -2.43 2.69 0.15
N VAL A 29 -1.52 2.28 1.02
CA VAL A 29 -0.69 3.16 1.84
C VAL A 29 0.60 3.45 1.06
N GLN A 30 1.09 4.68 1.17
CA GLN A 30 2.33 5.12 0.53
C GLN A 30 3.37 5.48 1.59
N LEU A 31 4.56 4.90 1.45
CA LEU A 31 5.74 5.20 2.27
C LEU A 31 6.89 5.61 1.37
N GLU A 32 7.71 6.54 1.81
CA GLU A 32 8.98 6.87 1.15
C GLU A 32 10.13 6.73 2.14
N ILE A 33 10.96 5.72 1.92
CA ILE A 33 12.03 5.35 2.85
C ILE A 33 13.38 5.61 2.16
N PRO A 34 14.31 6.36 2.79
CA PRO A 34 15.68 6.51 2.31
C PRO A 34 16.41 5.17 2.17
N LYS A 35 17.25 5.04 1.13
CA LYS A 35 18.02 3.82 0.85
C LYS A 35 19.03 3.46 1.95
N ASP A 36 19.46 4.45 2.72
CA ASP A 36 20.37 4.32 3.85
C ASP A 36 19.66 4.14 5.20
N ALA A 37 18.33 4.18 5.23
CA ALA A 37 17.57 3.98 6.45
C ALA A 37 17.72 2.53 6.95
N VAL A 38 18.11 2.37 8.21
CA VAL A 38 18.34 1.06 8.86
C VAL A 38 17.08 0.17 8.81
N VAL A 39 15.90 0.77 8.86
CA VAL A 39 14.60 0.06 8.84
C VAL A 39 14.24 -0.51 7.47
N LEU A 40 14.85 -0.05 6.38
CA LEU A 40 14.42 -0.34 5.01
C LEU A 40 14.38 -1.84 4.70
N TYR A 41 15.50 -2.54 4.89
CA TYR A 41 15.59 -3.95 4.55
C TYR A 41 14.79 -4.86 5.50
N PRO A 42 14.84 -4.66 6.84
CA PRO A 42 13.96 -5.39 7.75
C PRO A 42 12.47 -5.24 7.40
N PHE A 43 12.05 -4.03 7.04
CA PHE A 43 10.67 -3.77 6.65
C PHE A 43 10.31 -4.42 5.31
N LEU A 44 11.22 -4.40 4.33
CA LEU A 44 11.01 -5.05 3.04
C LEU A 44 10.86 -6.57 3.19
N ASP A 45 11.71 -7.20 4.00
CA ASP A 45 11.64 -8.63 4.30
C ASP A 45 10.31 -8.98 4.98
N TYR A 46 9.89 -8.17 5.96
CA TYR A 46 8.59 -8.32 6.60
C TYR A 46 7.44 -8.25 5.58
N LEU A 47 7.44 -7.26 4.70
CA LEU A 47 6.39 -7.11 3.70
C LEU A 47 6.33 -8.31 2.76
N TYR A 48 7.48 -8.80 2.27
CA TYR A 48 7.49 -9.99 1.41
C TYR A 48 6.95 -11.23 2.10
N GLU A 49 7.29 -11.43 3.37
CA GLU A 49 6.79 -12.55 4.15
C GLU A 49 5.27 -12.46 4.42
N THR A 50 4.78 -11.26 4.80
CA THR A 50 3.43 -11.10 5.37
C THR A 50 2.39 -10.59 4.37
N TRP A 51 2.76 -9.62 3.54
CA TRP A 51 1.92 -9.07 2.47
C TRP A 51 2.07 -9.85 1.17
N GLY A 52 3.27 -10.35 0.89
CA GLY A 52 3.62 -10.95 -0.40
C GLY A 52 3.79 -9.93 -1.52
N MET A 53 4.60 -10.28 -2.50
CA MET A 53 4.96 -9.40 -3.61
C MET A 53 3.76 -8.95 -4.46
N GLU A 54 2.65 -9.69 -4.43
CA GLU A 54 1.40 -9.35 -5.11
C GLU A 54 0.76 -8.06 -4.57
N ASN A 55 0.99 -7.76 -3.29
CA ASN A 55 0.34 -6.67 -2.57
C ASN A 55 1.25 -5.45 -2.36
N ILE A 56 2.45 -5.47 -2.96
CA ILE A 56 3.47 -4.42 -2.79
C ILE A 56 3.92 -3.96 -4.17
N ARG A 57 4.05 -2.65 -4.36
CA ARG A 57 4.74 -2.08 -5.52
C ARG A 57 5.84 -1.15 -5.04
N LEU A 58 6.99 -1.25 -5.67
CA LEU A 58 8.17 -0.46 -5.36
C LEU A 58 8.51 0.42 -6.55
N ARG A 59 8.88 1.67 -6.29
CA ARG A 59 9.48 2.56 -7.28
C ARG A 59 10.75 3.12 -6.69
N GLU A 60 11.87 2.75 -7.30
CA GLU A 60 13.17 3.28 -6.94
C GLU A 60 13.31 4.72 -7.43
N GLN A 61 13.87 5.58 -6.58
CA GLN A 61 14.29 6.93 -6.90
C GLN A 61 15.78 7.07 -6.55
N ASP A 62 16.39 8.24 -6.77
CA ASP A 62 17.85 8.42 -6.60
C ASP A 62 18.32 8.05 -5.18
N HIS A 63 17.64 8.54 -4.14
CA HIS A 63 18.02 8.34 -2.73
C HIS A 63 16.97 7.62 -1.88
N THR A 64 15.77 7.41 -2.40
CA THR A 64 14.64 6.83 -1.67
C THR A 64 14.02 5.67 -2.45
N ILE A 65 13.21 4.88 -1.74
CA ILE A 65 12.32 3.89 -2.33
C ILE A 65 10.90 4.30 -1.96
N LEU A 66 10.06 4.48 -2.98
CA LEU A 66 8.64 4.75 -2.82
C LEU A 66 7.87 3.42 -2.84
N PHE A 67 7.17 3.14 -1.74
CA PHE A 67 6.35 1.96 -1.54
C PHE A 67 4.88 2.29 -1.78
N PHE A 68 4.18 1.39 -2.46
CA PHE A 68 2.73 1.33 -2.52
C PHE A 68 2.30 -0.01 -1.96
N ILE A 69 1.78 -0.02 -0.74
CA ILE A 69 1.40 -1.22 0.00
C ILE A 69 -0.11 -1.31 -0.01
N ARG A 70 -0.67 -2.42 -0.50
CA ARG A 70 -2.12 -2.60 -0.53
C ARG A 70 -2.67 -2.54 0.88
N ALA A 71 -3.77 -1.81 1.06
CA ALA A 71 -4.43 -1.74 2.36
C ALA A 71 -4.82 -3.14 2.86
N GLY A 72 -4.92 -3.28 4.17
CA GLY A 72 -5.34 -4.51 4.83
C GLY A 72 -4.69 -4.67 6.19
N GLU A 73 -4.92 -5.84 6.78
CA GLU A 73 -4.43 -6.19 8.11
C GLU A 73 -3.83 -7.58 8.09
N ARG A 74 -2.72 -7.76 8.80
CA ARG A 74 -2.11 -9.06 9.04
C ARG A 74 -1.59 -9.12 10.48
N PRO A 75 -1.46 -10.32 11.06
CA PRO A 75 -0.80 -10.49 12.34
C PRO A 75 0.60 -9.87 12.31
N LEU A 76 0.94 -9.09 13.33
CA LEU A 76 2.26 -8.53 13.48
C LEU A 76 3.23 -9.68 13.83
N THR A 77 4.17 -9.95 12.94
CA THR A 77 5.26 -10.90 13.21
C THR A 77 6.43 -10.12 13.80
N THR A 78 7.09 -10.67 14.83
CA THR A 78 8.13 -9.98 15.63
C THR A 78 9.50 -9.90 14.93
N LYS A 79 9.53 -9.80 13.60
CA LYS A 79 10.79 -9.82 12.84
C LYS A 79 11.33 -8.41 12.61
N GLY A 80 12.31 -8.02 13.42
CA GLY A 80 13.37 -7.09 13.02
C GLY A 80 13.06 -5.60 12.90
N PHE A 81 11.81 -5.16 13.07
CA PHE A 81 11.44 -3.74 13.18
C PHE A 81 10.15 -3.57 13.99
N PHE A 82 9.94 -2.36 14.51
CA PHE A 82 8.70 -1.94 15.15
C PHE A 82 7.84 -1.14 14.18
N ALA A 83 6.51 -1.22 14.30
CA ALA A 83 5.59 -0.47 13.44
C ALA A 83 5.88 1.04 13.51
N GLU A 84 6.33 1.51 14.67
CA GLU A 84 6.73 2.89 14.96
C GLU A 84 7.93 3.33 14.12
N ASP A 85 8.82 2.41 13.72
CA ASP A 85 10.01 2.71 12.94
C ASP A 85 9.67 3.14 11.50
N ILE A 86 8.50 2.75 10.98
CA ILE A 86 8.05 3.10 9.62
C ILE A 86 7.11 4.30 9.55
N LEU A 87 6.50 4.69 10.67
CA LEU A 87 5.54 5.81 10.71
C LEU A 87 6.10 7.14 10.19
N PRO A 88 7.36 7.53 10.50
CA PRO A 88 7.94 8.79 10.02
C PRO A 88 8.01 8.89 8.49
N PHE A 89 7.95 7.76 7.79
CA PHE A 89 8.06 7.66 6.34
C PHE A 89 6.70 7.64 5.63
N SER A 90 5.58 7.72 6.37
CA SER A 90 4.24 7.68 5.78
C SER A 90 3.89 8.98 5.06
N ILE A 91 3.56 8.84 3.77
CA ILE A 91 3.09 9.95 2.93
C ILE A 91 1.57 9.96 2.87
N LYS A 92 0.95 8.77 2.75
CA LYS A 92 -0.49 8.66 2.50
C LYS A 92 -1.06 7.38 3.08
N GLY A 93 -2.16 7.53 3.80
CA GLY A 93 -2.80 6.44 4.54
C GLY A 93 -2.25 6.32 5.95
N ASP A 94 -2.94 5.53 6.76
CA ASP A 94 -2.63 5.34 8.17
C ASP A 94 -1.99 3.97 8.37
N ILE A 95 -0.99 3.94 9.23
CA ILE A 95 -0.33 2.73 9.69
C ILE A 95 -0.45 2.73 11.20
N TYR A 96 -0.98 1.66 11.74
CA TYR A 96 -1.09 1.50 13.18
C TYR A 96 -1.13 0.02 13.53
N HIS A 97 -0.85 -0.29 14.79
CA HIS A 97 -1.00 -1.62 15.33
C HIS A 97 -2.20 -1.66 16.28
N GLU A 98 -3.02 -2.71 16.21
CA GLU A 98 -4.18 -2.91 17.07
C GLU A 98 -4.34 -4.42 17.30
N GLU A 99 -4.55 -4.84 18.55
CA GLU A 99 -4.78 -6.25 18.91
C GLU A 99 -3.76 -7.24 18.28
N GLY A 100 -2.48 -6.86 18.23
CA GLY A 100 -1.41 -7.70 17.67
C GLY A 100 -1.40 -7.79 16.14
N HIS A 101 -2.15 -6.95 15.44
CA HIS A 101 -2.15 -6.83 13.99
C HIS A 101 -1.48 -5.55 13.55
N LEU A 102 -0.75 -5.60 12.43
CA LEU A 102 -0.33 -4.41 11.70
C LEU A 102 -1.40 -4.09 10.66
N ILE A 103 -1.89 -2.86 10.69
CA ILE A 103 -2.99 -2.41 9.84
C ILE A 103 -2.49 -1.27 8.95
N PHE A 104 -2.61 -1.48 7.64
CA PHE A 104 -2.41 -0.47 6.60
C PHE A 104 -3.78 -0.01 6.12
N ARG A 105 -4.20 1.19 6.54
CA ARG A 105 -5.48 1.78 6.14
C ARG A 105 -5.26 2.83 5.06
N SER A 106 -5.86 2.58 3.89
CA SER A 106 -5.93 3.57 2.82
C SER A 106 -6.60 4.85 3.30
N SER A 107 -6.04 6.02 2.97
CA SER A 107 -6.66 7.33 3.23
C SER A 107 -7.93 7.58 2.41
N TYR A 108 -8.25 6.68 1.48
CA TYR A 108 -9.52 6.67 0.75
C TYR A 108 -10.42 5.56 1.26
N ARG A 109 -11.63 5.93 1.65
CA ARG A 109 -12.73 5.00 1.91
C ARG A 109 -13.64 4.98 0.69
N LYS A 110 -13.92 3.78 0.16
CA LYS A 110 -14.93 3.62 -0.88
C LYS A 110 -16.31 3.79 -0.24
N THR A 111 -17.09 4.74 -0.76
CA THR A 111 -18.49 4.94 -0.40
C THR A 111 -19.34 4.72 -1.63
N SER A 112 -20.39 3.90 -1.51
CA SER A 112 -21.41 3.76 -2.55
C SER A 112 -22.53 4.76 -2.25
N LEU A 113 -22.96 5.50 -3.27
CA LEU A 113 -24.05 6.45 -3.17
C LEU A 113 -25.13 6.02 -4.17
N GLU A 114 -26.38 6.05 -3.74
CA GLU A 114 -27.54 5.98 -4.64
C GLU A 114 -27.91 7.40 -5.04
N LEU A 115 -27.88 7.68 -6.35
CA LEU A 115 -28.15 9.00 -6.93
C LEU A 115 -29.13 8.85 -8.12
N PRO A 116 -29.93 9.88 -8.44
CA PRO A 116 -30.72 9.89 -9.66
C PRO A 116 -29.86 9.69 -10.91
N ILE A 117 -30.38 8.95 -11.90
CA ILE A 117 -29.64 8.62 -13.14
C ILE A 117 -29.18 9.88 -13.87
N ASP A 118 -30.09 10.83 -14.07
CA ASP A 118 -29.78 12.09 -14.76
C ASP A 118 -28.65 12.89 -14.08
N LEU A 119 -28.54 12.78 -12.75
CA LEU A 119 -27.47 13.41 -11.99
C LEU A 119 -26.13 12.71 -12.22
N LEU A 120 -26.11 11.37 -12.27
CA LEU A 120 -24.91 10.60 -12.59
C LEU A 120 -24.41 10.90 -14.01
N GLU A 121 -25.31 11.00 -14.98
CA GLU A 121 -24.98 11.37 -16.37
C GLU A 121 -24.37 12.78 -16.43
N SER A 122 -25.02 13.76 -15.81
CA SER A 122 -24.51 15.14 -15.74
C SER A 122 -23.14 15.22 -15.07
N MET A 123 -22.93 14.47 -13.99
CA MET A 123 -21.64 14.42 -13.29
C MET A 123 -20.54 13.80 -14.14
N ALA A 124 -20.86 12.81 -14.98
CA ALA A 124 -19.90 12.18 -15.88
C ALA A 124 -19.48 13.13 -17.00
N GLU A 125 -20.44 13.83 -17.62
CA GLU A 125 -20.16 14.85 -18.64
C GLU A 125 -19.28 15.98 -18.10
N LEU A 126 -19.61 16.52 -16.92
CA LEU A 126 -18.82 17.60 -16.30
C LEU A 126 -17.40 17.15 -15.94
N ALA A 127 -17.22 15.90 -15.53
CA ALA A 127 -15.89 15.35 -15.27
C ALA A 127 -15.07 15.22 -16.57
N GLU A 128 -15.72 14.83 -17.67
CA GLU A 128 -15.12 14.73 -19.00
C GLU A 128 -14.72 16.10 -19.54
N GLU A 129 -15.57 17.12 -19.41
CA GLU A 129 -15.25 18.52 -19.77
C GLU A 129 -14.04 19.05 -19.00
N GLU A 130 -13.91 18.70 -17.72
CA GLU A 130 -12.77 19.06 -16.86
C GLU A 130 -11.54 18.14 -17.06
N GLY A 131 -11.63 17.12 -17.92
CA GLY A 131 -10.53 16.19 -18.23
C GLY A 131 -10.08 15.33 -17.04
N ILE A 132 -10.98 15.06 -16.09
CA ILE A 132 -10.70 14.30 -14.87
C ILE A 132 -11.66 13.13 -14.71
N SER A 133 -11.31 12.17 -13.84
CA SER A 133 -12.23 11.07 -13.54
C SER A 133 -13.42 11.56 -12.70
N MET A 134 -14.57 10.90 -12.86
CA MET A 134 -15.78 11.18 -12.07
C MET A 134 -15.51 11.17 -10.56
N SER A 135 -14.71 10.22 -10.06
CA SER A 135 -14.34 10.15 -8.64
C SER A 135 -13.55 11.39 -8.18
N LYS A 136 -12.63 11.90 -9.01
CA LYS A 136 -11.84 13.10 -8.70
C LYS A 136 -12.70 14.35 -8.76
N TRP A 137 -13.62 14.41 -9.72
CA TRP A 137 -14.58 15.50 -9.84
C TRP A 137 -15.46 15.59 -8.59
N VAL A 138 -16.02 14.46 -8.14
CA VAL A 138 -16.80 14.37 -6.89
C VAL A 138 -15.99 14.82 -5.68
N GLU A 139 -14.75 14.34 -5.54
CA GLU A 139 -13.86 14.72 -4.45
C GLU A 139 -13.62 16.24 -4.40
N GLN A 140 -13.39 16.87 -5.55
CA GLN A 140 -13.20 18.32 -5.65
C GLN A 140 -14.46 19.11 -5.27
N LYS A 141 -15.63 18.72 -5.79
CA LYS A 141 -16.89 19.42 -5.45
C LYS A 141 -17.24 19.24 -3.97
N LEU A 142 -17.13 18.04 -3.41
CA LEU A 142 -17.32 17.80 -1.97
C LEU A 142 -16.35 18.63 -1.12
N SER A 143 -15.07 18.69 -1.52
CA SER A 143 -14.06 19.50 -0.81
C SER A 143 -14.36 21.00 -0.86
N SER A 144 -14.98 21.49 -1.94
CA SER A 144 -15.39 22.89 -2.07
C SER A 144 -16.59 23.25 -1.18
N LEU A 145 -17.48 22.29 -0.93
CA LEU A 145 -18.68 22.48 -0.11
C LEU A 145 -18.41 22.38 1.40
N LEU A 146 -17.36 21.65 1.79
CA LEU A 146 -16.99 21.41 3.19
C LEU A 146 -15.95 22.40 3.73
N LYS A 147 -15.57 23.41 2.93
CA LYS A 147 -14.65 24.49 3.34
C LYS A 147 -15.39 25.66 3.99
#